data_AF-A0A370LWF1-F1
#
_entry.id   AF-A0A370LWF1-F1
#
_cell.length_a   1.000
_cell.length_b   1.000
_cell.length_c   1.000
_cell.angle_alpha   90.00
_cell.angle_beta   90.00
_cell.angle_gamma   90.00
#
_symmetry.space_group_name_H-M   'P 1'
#
loop_
_entity.id
_entity.type
_entity.pdbx_description
1 polymer ?
#
loop_
_entity_poly.entity_id
_entity_poly.type
_entity_poly.pdbx_seq_one_letter_code
_entity_poly.pdbx_strand_id
1 'polypeptide(L)'
;MGLGALSGIQLKIKSAKSDLKEIADLSQPLPELITSANLIRANEHLTKTNSKQSELITYYDAYTQHLETLLETVFEIQDDLKNLLREQSKLIEKTPKKAKRTRK
;
A
#
# COMPACT_ATOMS: atom_id res chain seq x y z
N MET A 1 -6.95 -10.18 -0.86
CA MET A 1 -6.97 -9.04 -1.80
C MET A 1 -5.66 -9.02 -2.57
N GLY A 2 -5.67 -8.85 -3.90
CA GLY A 2 -4.48 -9.06 -4.75
C GLY A 2 -3.70 -7.79 -5.09
N LEU A 3 -2.50 -7.96 -5.67
CA LEU A 3 -1.60 -6.88 -6.13
C LEU A 3 -2.28 -5.83 -7.03
N GLY A 4 -3.36 -6.20 -7.74
CA GLY A 4 -4.16 -5.29 -8.56
C GLY A 4 -4.92 -4.21 -7.78
N ALA A 5 -5.28 -4.48 -6.51
CA ALA A 5 -5.89 -3.45 -5.65
C ALA A 5 -4.84 -2.40 -5.26
N LEU A 6 -3.61 -2.83 -5.00
CA LEU A 6 -2.49 -1.97 -4.63
C LEU A 6 -2.10 -1.02 -5.78
N SER A 7 -2.02 -1.54 -7.00
CA SER A 7 -1.72 -0.71 -8.19
C SER A 7 -2.82 0.33 -8.47
N GLY A 8 -4.09 -0.03 -8.24
CA GLY A 8 -5.21 0.90 -8.30
C GLY A 8 -5.11 2.05 -7.30
N ILE A 9 -4.73 1.77 -6.05
CA ILE A 9 -4.51 2.80 -5.04
C ILE A 9 -3.31 3.69 -5.40
N GLN A 10 -2.22 3.11 -5.91
CA GLN A 10 -1.06 3.88 -6.38
C GLN A 10 -1.42 4.86 -7.50
N LEU A 11 -2.29 4.46 -8.43
CA LEU A 11 -2.79 5.36 -9.48
C LEU A 11 -3.60 6.52 -8.88
N LYS A 12 -4.47 6.25 -7.91
CA LYS A 12 -5.24 7.28 -7.20
C LYS A 12 -4.33 8.26 -6.45
N ILE A 13 -3.30 7.77 -5.76
CA ILE A 13 -2.29 8.60 -5.09
C ILE A 13 -1.57 9.49 -6.10
N LYS A 14 -1.14 8.94 -7.25
CA LYS A 14 -0.48 9.72 -8.30
C LYS A 14 -1.39 10.82 -8.85
N SER A 15 -2.65 10.48 -9.13
CA SER A 15 -3.65 11.45 -9.61
C SER A 15 -3.85 12.58 -8.60
N ALA A 16 -4.11 12.26 -7.33
CA ALA A 16 -4.34 13.26 -6.29
C ALA A 16 -3.13 14.18 -6.08
N LYS A 17 -1.90 13.65 -6.22
CA LYS A 17 -0.68 14.48 -6.19
C LYS A 17 -0.58 15.42 -7.40
N SER A 18 -0.99 14.96 -8.59
CA SER A 18 -1.05 15.80 -9.79
C SER A 18 -2.06 16.94 -9.61
N ASP A 19 -3.28 16.60 -9.16
CA ASP A 19 -4.33 17.59 -8.89
C ASP A 19 -3.85 18.66 -7.89
N LEU A 20 -3.19 18.25 -6.80
CA LEU A 20 -2.64 19.18 -5.79
C LEU A 20 -1.56 20.10 -6.37
N LYS A 21 -0.72 19.59 -7.27
CA LYS A 21 0.30 20.40 -7.94
C LYS A 21 -0.35 21.45 -8.86
N GLU A 22 -1.32 21.04 -9.67
CA GLU A 22 -2.06 21.96 -10.55
C GLU A 22 -2.79 23.05 -9.76
N ILE A 23 -3.40 22.68 -8.62
CA ILE A 23 -4.02 23.64 -7.73
C ILE A 23 -2.97 24.63 -7.21
N ALA A 24 -1.82 24.18 -6.72
CA ALA A 24 -0.77 25.05 -6.19
C ALA A 24 -0.30 26.11 -7.21
N ASP A 25 -0.18 25.73 -8.49
CA ASP A 25 0.26 26.61 -9.57
C ASP A 25 -0.75 27.76 -9.86
N LEU A 26 -2.03 27.61 -9.48
CA LEU A 26 -3.11 28.57 -9.72
C LEU A 26 -3.38 29.52 -8.53
N SER A 27 -2.55 29.49 -7.48
CA SER A 27 -2.80 30.17 -6.19
C SER A 27 -2.54 31.69 -6.17
N GLN A 28 -2.03 32.27 -7.25
CA GLN A 28 -1.59 33.67 -7.25
C GLN A 28 -2.77 34.65 -7.35
N PRO A 29 -2.75 35.76 -6.59
CA PRO A 29 -3.77 36.81 -6.70
C PRO A 29 -3.68 37.48 -8.08
N LEU A 30 -4.84 37.78 -8.66
CA LEU A 30 -4.91 38.51 -9.93
C LEU A 30 -4.95 40.01 -9.67
N PRO A 31 -4.00 40.80 -10.23
CA PRO A 31 -3.96 42.24 -10.01
C PRO A 31 -5.17 42.97 -10.60
N GLU A 32 -5.87 42.37 -11.57
CA GLU A 32 -7.08 42.94 -12.18
C GLU A 32 -8.31 42.85 -11.26
N LEU A 33 -8.26 42.02 -10.21
CA LEU A 33 -9.38 41.79 -9.31
C LEU A 33 -9.28 42.66 -8.06
N ILE A 34 -10.44 43.16 -7.61
CA ILE A 34 -10.57 43.80 -6.30
C ILE A 34 -10.21 42.82 -5.18
N THR A 35 -9.75 43.35 -4.05
CA THR A 35 -9.28 42.54 -2.92
C THR A 35 -10.28 41.49 -2.44
N SER A 36 -11.57 41.84 -2.38
CA SER A 36 -12.63 40.90 -1.96
C SER A 36 -12.78 39.72 -2.92
N ALA A 37 -12.67 39.95 -4.24
CA ALA A 37 -12.73 38.89 -5.24
C ALA A 37 -11.50 37.96 -5.16
N ASN A 38 -10.31 38.53 -4.95
CA ASN A 38 -9.10 37.74 -4.69
C ASN A 38 -9.20 36.90 -3.40
N LEU A 39 -9.79 37.44 -2.33
CA LEU A 39 -10.01 36.70 -1.08
C LEU A 39 -10.98 35.53 -1.25
N ILE A 40 -12.07 35.70 -2.01
CA ILE A 40 -13.01 34.61 -2.30
C ILE A 40 -12.29 33.48 -3.07
N ARG A 41 -11.54 33.83 -4.13
CA ARG A 41 -10.73 32.86 -4.89
C ARG A 41 -9.72 32.12 -4.02
N ALA A 42 -9.04 32.83 -3.11
CA ALA A 42 -8.09 32.22 -2.20
C ALA A 42 -8.79 31.22 -1.25
N ASN A 43 -9.97 31.54 -0.74
CA ASN A 43 -10.75 30.61 0.09
C ASN A 43 -11.25 29.38 -0.69
N GLU A 44 -11.71 29.56 -1.93
CA GLU A 44 -12.08 28.44 -2.80
C GLU A 44 -10.89 27.52 -3.07
N HIS A 45 -9.72 28.12 -3.33
CA HIS A 45 -8.47 27.40 -3.52
C HIS A 45 -8.07 26.61 -2.27
N LEU A 46 -8.11 27.24 -1.09
CA LEU A 46 -7.82 26.58 0.18
C LEU A 46 -8.79 25.42 0.44
N THR A 47 -10.08 25.62 0.19
CA THR A 47 -11.11 24.58 0.35
C THR A 47 -10.84 23.39 -0.56
N LYS A 48 -10.54 23.66 -1.83
CA LYS A 48 -10.21 22.62 -2.83
C LYS A 48 -8.93 21.88 -2.47
N THR A 49 -7.90 22.61 -2.05
CA THR A 49 -6.62 22.04 -1.58
C THR A 49 -6.85 21.11 -0.39
N ASN A 50 -7.59 21.57 0.61
CA ASN A 50 -7.86 20.80 1.82
C ASN A 50 -8.66 19.52 1.53
N SER A 51 -9.66 19.61 0.63
CA SER A 51 -10.40 18.45 0.15
C SER A 51 -9.49 17.42 -0.51
N LYS A 52 -8.59 17.87 -1.39
CA LYS A 52 -7.66 16.98 -2.09
C LYS A 52 -6.57 16.39 -1.18
N GLN A 53 -6.10 17.14 -0.18
CA GLN A 53 -5.22 16.61 0.86
C GLN A 53 -5.92 15.52 1.67
N SER A 54 -7.19 15.71 2.03
CA SER A 54 -7.99 14.72 2.74
C SER A 54 -8.19 13.43 1.92
N GLU A 55 -8.48 13.55 0.62
CA GLU A 55 -8.50 12.41 -0.31
C GLU A 55 -7.16 11.67 -0.34
N LEU A 56 -6.05 12.42 -0.47
CA LEU A 56 -4.71 11.84 -0.52
C LEU A 56 -4.37 11.08 0.76
N ILE A 57 -4.72 11.61 1.94
CA ILE A 57 -4.56 10.93 3.23
C ILE A 57 -5.36 9.62 3.23
N THR A 58 -6.61 9.66 2.79
CA THR A 58 -7.48 8.47 2.71
C THR A 58 -6.88 7.38 1.81
N TYR A 59 -6.31 7.77 0.66
CA TYR A 59 -5.65 6.80 -0.23
C TYR A 59 -4.36 6.23 0.38
N TYR A 60 -3.59 7.04 1.12
CA TYR A 60 -2.40 6.55 1.82
C TYR A 60 -2.73 5.59 2.97
N ASP A 61 -3.81 5.85 3.70
CA ASP A 61 -4.30 4.96 4.75
C ASP A 61 -4.70 3.60 4.16
N ALA A 62 -5.52 3.60 3.09
CA ALA A 62 -5.89 2.38 2.38
C ALA A 62 -4.68 1.63 1.81
N TYR A 63 -3.68 2.36 1.29
CA TYR A 63 -2.44 1.76 0.79
C TYR A 63 -1.67 1.06 1.91
N THR A 64 -1.59 1.69 3.09
CA THR A 64 -0.87 1.15 4.25
C THR A 64 -1.55 -0.11 4.78
N GLN A 65 -2.87 -0.08 4.94
CA GLN A 65 -3.65 -1.26 5.36
C GLN A 65 -3.47 -2.44 4.41
N HIS A 66 -3.43 -2.19 3.10
CA HIS A 66 -3.18 -3.25 2.11
C HIS A 66 -1.75 -3.82 2.20
N LEU A 67 -0.76 -2.98 2.48
CA LEU A 67 0.62 -3.45 2.69
C LEU A 67 0.74 -4.28 3.98
N GLU A 68 0.06 -3.88 5.05
CA GLU A 68 0.00 -4.65 6.30
C GLU A 68 -0.62 -6.03 6.07
N THR A 69 -1.76 -6.08 5.39
CA THR A 69 -2.41 -7.36 5.03
C THR A 69 -1.48 -8.26 4.19
N LEU A 70 -0.76 -7.67 3.23
CA LEU A 70 0.19 -8.42 2.40
C LEU A 70 1.34 -8.97 3.24
N LEU A 71 1.84 -8.17 4.19
CA LEU A 71 2.93 -8.58 5.08
C LEU A 71 2.48 -9.71 6.02
N GLU A 72 1.28 -9.63 6.58
CA GLU A 72 0.67 -10.71 7.37
C GLU A 72 0.59 -12.00 6.55
N THR A 73 0.07 -11.91 5.33
CA THR A 73 -0.03 -13.06 4.41
C THR A 73 1.34 -13.69 4.14
N VAL A 74 2.39 -12.87 3.98
CA VAL A 74 3.76 -13.37 3.77
C VAL A 74 4.27 -14.10 5.01
N PHE A 75 3.98 -13.60 6.22
CA PHE A 75 4.36 -14.28 7.46
C PHE A 75 3.62 -15.60 7.66
N GLU A 76 2.33 -15.65 7.32
CA GLU A 76 1.55 -16.89 7.34
C GLU A 76 2.16 -17.94 6.40
N ILE A 77 2.44 -17.56 5.14
CA ILE A 77 3.12 -18.44 4.17
C ILE A 77 4.48 -18.91 4.71
N GLN A 78 5.24 -18.02 5.35
CA GLN A 78 6.53 -18.38 5.94
C GLN A 78 6.38 -19.42 7.05
N ASP A 79 5.37 -19.29 7.92
CA ASP A 79 5.12 -20.24 9.00
C ASP A 79 4.67 -21.60 8.46
N ASP A 80 3.75 -21.59 7.49
CA ASP A 80 3.30 -22.80 6.77
C ASP A 80 4.47 -23.55 6.15
N LEU A 81 5.38 -22.85 5.46
CA LEU A 81 6.58 -23.45 4.87
C LEU A 81 7.52 -24.04 5.93
N LYS A 82 7.70 -23.37 7.07
CA LYS A 82 8.50 -23.90 8.19
C LYS A 82 7.88 -25.17 8.77
N ASN A 83 6.56 -25.17 8.95
CA ASN A 83 5.83 -26.31 9.48
C ASN A 83 5.92 -27.50 8.51
N LEU A 84 5.73 -27.26 7.20
CA LEU A 84 5.88 -28.27 6.16
C LEU A 84 7.29 -28.89 6.16
N LEU A 85 8.35 -28.07 6.26
CA LEU A 85 9.73 -28.55 6.32
C LEU A 85 9.98 -29.40 7.57
N ARG A 86 9.41 -29.02 8.73
CA ARG A 86 9.50 -29.81 9.97
C ARG A 86 8.80 -31.16 9.83
N GLU A 87 7.62 -31.19 9.22
CA GLU A 87 6.88 -32.43 8.97
C GLU A 87 7.61 -33.37 8.02
N GLN A 88 8.15 -32.84 6.91
CA GLN A 88 8.99 -33.62 6.00
C GLN A 88 10.23 -34.18 6.70
N SER A 89 10.89 -33.38 7.54
CA SER A 89 12.07 -33.85 8.30
C SER A 89 11.74 -35.03 9.21
N LYS A 90 10.59 -34.98 9.91
CA LYS A 90 10.11 -36.09 10.76
C LYS A 90 9.81 -37.36 9.97
N LEU A 91 9.31 -37.24 8.74
CA LEU A 91 9.02 -38.40 7.88
C LEU A 91 10.31 -39.08 7.41
N ILE A 92 11.35 -38.31 7.09
CA ILE A 92 12.66 -38.84 6.70
C ILE A 92 13.30 -39.60 7.88
N GLU A 93 13.29 -39.04 9.09
CA GLU A 93 13.83 -39.72 10.29
C GLU A 93 13.12 -41.04 10.61
N LYS A 94 11.83 -41.15 10.29
CA LYS A 94 11.03 -42.36 10.52
C LYS A 94 11.24 -43.46 9.47
N THR A 95 11.96 -43.21 8.37
CA THR A 95 12.29 -44.29 7.44
C THR A 95 13.36 -45.21 8.05
N PRO A 96 13.05 -46.50 8.33
CA PRO A 96 14.02 -47.38 8.94
C PRO A 96 15.20 -47.58 7.98
N LYS A 97 16.41 -47.25 8.44
CA LYS A 97 17.65 -47.60 7.73
C LYS A 97 17.60 -49.09 7.43
N LYS A 98 17.47 -49.47 6.15
CA LYS A 98 17.50 -50.87 5.71
C LYS A 98 18.70 -51.54 6.39
N ALA A 99 18.43 -52.42 7.34
CA ALA A 99 19.45 -53.19 8.02
C ALA A 99 20.23 -53.94 6.94
N LYS A 100 21.52 -53.60 6.78
CA LYS A 100 22.42 -54.37 5.91
C LYS A 100 22.41 -55.80 6.44
N ARG A 101 21.80 -56.73 5.69
CA ARG A 101 21.92 -58.18 5.96
C ARG A 101 23.40 -58.54 5.83
N THR A 102 24.07 -58.70 6.96
CA THR A 102 25.39 -59.31 7.02
C THR A 102 25.22 -60.79 6.68
N ARG A 103 25.69 -61.21 5.51
CA ARG A 103 25.73 -62.62 5.10
C ARG A 103 26.96 -63.23 5.79
N LYS A 104 26.73 -64.14 6.73
CA LYS A 104 27.74 -65.08 7.23
C LYS A 104 27.92 -66.20 6.22
#